data_AF-A0A061RX50-F1
#
_entry.id   AF-A0A061RX50-F1
#
_cell.length_a   1.000
_cell.length_b   1.000
_cell.length_c   1.000
_cell.angle_alpha   90.00
_cell.angle_beta   90.00
_cell.angle_gamma   90.00
#
_symmetry.space_group_name_H-M   'P 1'
#
loop_
_entity.id
_entity.type
_entity.pdbx_description
1 polymer ?
#
loop_
_entity_poly.entity_id
_entity_poly.type
_entity_poly.pdbx_seq_one_letter_code
_entity_poly.pdbx_strand_id
1 'polypeptide(L)'
;MICRHPDVVLSGEGEREERLKAAARRMLEGLRALVLRLAYPGRRGPRLGEPFQELLSGWDGAWVCYLSEFVLWKQKDAAALEEELIDMAVKMELSMLEKCGGDPKSPRVLASIDLKAIVDQVPEDHRLLQERIAKLTGAEGLERMKSAVSKARENFNRQHNRSREHCNTENESSVAGFASVSSMSRIPSGLHSPTWAITRDHFG
;
A
#
# COMPACT_ATOMS: atom_id res chain seq x y z
N MET A 1 23.15 5.00 24.07
CA MET A 1 22.63 5.34 22.73
C MET A 1 21.75 6.58 22.81
N ILE A 2 20.52 6.50 23.34
CA ILE A 2 19.57 7.64 23.42
C ILE A 2 20.16 8.89 24.09
N CYS A 3 20.86 8.76 25.22
CA CYS A 3 21.46 9.93 25.89
C CYS A 3 22.79 10.40 25.30
N ARG A 4 23.48 9.58 24.48
CA ARG A 4 24.83 9.90 23.97
C ARG A 4 24.83 10.36 22.51
N HIS A 5 23.90 9.83 21.71
CA HIS A 5 23.77 10.12 20.28
C HIS A 5 22.27 10.28 19.94
N PRO A 6 21.58 11.26 20.54
CA PRO A 6 20.15 11.46 20.28
C PRO A 6 19.86 11.83 18.82
N ASP A 7 20.77 12.55 18.18
CA ASP A 7 20.74 13.00 16.78
C ASP A 7 20.72 11.84 15.77
N VAL A 8 21.37 10.72 16.10
CA VAL A 8 21.42 9.53 15.24
C VAL A 8 20.18 8.63 15.43
N VAL A 9 19.53 8.73 16.58
CA VAL A 9 18.56 7.75 17.05
C VAL A 9 17.14 8.27 16.96
N LEU A 10 16.96 9.56 17.22
CA LEU A 10 15.66 10.20 17.28
C LEU A 10 15.44 11.00 16.00
N SER A 11 14.30 10.78 15.37
CA SER A 11 13.92 11.45 14.14
C SER A 11 13.42 12.90 14.34
N GLY A 12 13.51 13.44 15.57
CA GLY A 12 13.06 14.80 15.91
C GLY A 12 13.11 15.12 17.42
N GLU A 13 12.62 16.31 17.77
CA GLU A 13 12.56 16.83 19.15
C GLU A 13 11.10 17.00 19.61
N GLY A 14 10.35 15.90 19.61
CA GLY A 14 8.98 15.87 20.11
C GLY A 14 8.88 15.63 21.61
N GLU A 15 7.68 15.83 22.15
CA GLU A 15 7.36 15.59 23.57
C GLU A 15 7.65 14.14 24.00
N ARG A 16 7.46 13.17 23.11
CA ARG A 16 7.74 11.76 23.40
C ARG A 16 9.24 11.47 23.45
N GLU A 17 10.01 12.04 22.55
CA GLU A 17 11.46 11.96 22.52
C GLU A 17 12.08 12.58 23.78
N GLU A 18 11.52 13.70 24.26
CA GLU A 18 11.93 14.31 25.53
C GLU A 18 11.58 13.44 26.75
N ARG A 19 10.38 12.86 26.80
CA ARG A 19 10.01 11.89 27.85
C ARG A 19 10.95 10.69 27.87
N LEU A 20 11.26 10.12 26.71
CA LEU A 20 12.18 9.00 26.56
C LEU A 20 13.60 9.36 27.03
N LYS A 21 14.13 10.53 26.62
CA LYS A 21 15.43 11.04 27.10
C LYS A 21 15.44 11.23 28.62
N ALA A 22 14.37 11.78 29.19
CA ALA A 22 14.24 11.98 30.63
C ALA A 22 14.19 10.65 31.39
N ALA A 23 13.40 9.68 30.93
CA ALA A 23 13.35 8.34 31.52
C ALA A 23 14.70 7.62 31.43
N ALA A 24 15.38 7.69 30.28
CA ALA A 24 16.72 7.12 30.09
C ALA A 24 17.76 7.73 31.03
N ARG A 25 17.74 9.06 31.24
CA ARG A 25 18.62 9.74 32.20
C ARG A 25 18.39 9.24 33.63
N ARG A 26 17.14 9.21 34.09
CA ARG A 26 16.79 8.73 35.43
C ARG A 26 17.23 7.29 35.67
N MET A 27 17.00 6.41 34.69
CA MET A 27 17.44 5.02 34.72
C MET A 27 18.97 4.90 34.83
N LEU A 28 19.73 5.67 34.03
CA LEU A 28 21.19 5.64 34.07
C LEU A 28 21.76 6.19 35.38
N GLU A 29 21.14 7.23 35.94
CA GLU A 29 21.52 7.77 37.25
C GLU A 29 21.28 6.76 38.37
N GLY A 30 20.13 6.07 38.37
CA GLY A 30 19.82 5.01 39.32
C GLY A 30 20.82 3.85 39.22
N LEU A 31 21.13 3.41 38.01
CA LEU A 31 22.11 2.34 37.77
C LEU A 31 23.49 2.75 38.30
N ARG A 32 23.90 4.00 38.04
CA ARG A 32 25.17 4.53 38.51
C ARG A 32 25.23 4.56 40.04
N ALA A 33 24.15 4.95 40.70
CA ALA A 33 24.09 4.95 42.17
C ALA A 33 24.22 3.52 42.74
N LEU A 34 23.55 2.54 42.13
CA LEU A 34 23.69 1.13 42.50
C LEU A 34 25.11 0.60 42.34
N VAL A 35 25.73 0.83 41.17
CA VAL A 35 27.11 0.39 40.89
C VAL A 35 28.09 1.02 41.87
N LEU A 36 27.94 2.31 42.17
CA LEU A 36 28.78 3.00 43.15
C LEU A 36 28.58 2.45 44.57
N ARG A 37 27.36 2.09 44.96
CA ARG A 37 27.06 1.48 46.27
C ARG A 37 27.73 0.12 46.43
N LEU A 38 27.76 -0.68 45.37
CA LEU A 38 28.42 -2.00 45.34
C LEU A 38 29.95 -1.87 45.30
N ALA A 39 30.49 -0.96 44.50
CA ALA A 39 31.93 -0.76 44.37
C ALA A 39 32.56 -0.10 45.62
N TYR A 40 31.81 0.73 46.34
CA TYR A 40 32.31 1.50 47.48
C TYR A 40 31.34 1.44 48.68
N PRO A 41 31.28 0.32 49.42
CA PRO A 41 30.28 0.09 50.46
C PRO A 41 30.31 1.06 51.65
N GLY A 42 31.38 1.88 51.78
CA GLY A 42 31.54 2.90 52.83
C GLY A 42 31.35 4.36 52.38
N ARG A 43 31.19 4.64 51.08
CA ARG A 43 31.02 6.02 50.58
C ARG A 43 29.56 6.44 50.71
N ARG A 44 29.29 7.46 51.54
CA ARG A 44 27.99 8.13 51.60
C ARG A 44 28.04 9.44 50.82
N GLY A 45 27.03 9.65 49.99
CA GLY A 45 26.75 10.83 49.19
C GLY A 45 25.23 11.03 49.13
N PRO A 46 24.71 12.09 48.49
CA PRO A 46 23.30 12.48 48.62
C PRO A 46 22.30 11.35 48.34
N ARG A 47 22.57 10.50 47.34
CA ARG A 47 21.80 9.27 47.06
C ARG A 47 22.42 8.00 47.65
N LEU A 48 23.73 7.98 47.92
CA LEU A 48 24.44 6.81 48.46
C LEU A 48 24.19 6.61 49.97
N GLY A 49 23.49 7.53 50.62
CA GLY A 49 23.00 7.37 51.99
C GLY A 49 21.81 6.41 52.10
N GLU A 50 21.11 6.14 51.00
CA GLU A 50 19.98 5.22 50.95
C GLU A 50 20.45 3.76 51.08
N PRO A 51 19.66 2.89 51.75
CA PRO A 51 19.93 1.46 51.77
C PRO A 51 19.86 0.88 50.35
N PHE A 52 20.64 -0.16 50.11
CA PHE A 52 20.75 -0.79 48.79
C PHE A 52 19.39 -1.21 48.21
N GLN A 53 18.48 -1.69 49.06
CA GLN A 53 17.13 -2.10 48.65
C GLN A 53 16.29 -0.94 48.11
N GLU A 54 16.40 0.26 48.68
CA GLU A 54 15.71 1.46 48.19
C GLU A 54 16.28 1.89 46.85
N LEU A 55 17.61 1.92 46.72
CA LEU A 55 18.29 2.22 45.45
C LEU A 55 17.90 1.24 44.35
N LEU A 56 17.78 -0.06 44.69
CA LEU A 56 17.41 -1.11 43.73
C LEU A 56 15.97 -0.94 43.26
N SER A 57 15.05 -0.71 44.21
CA SER A 57 13.63 -0.49 43.91
C SER A 57 13.42 0.78 43.08
N GLY A 58 14.13 1.86 43.40
CA GLY A 58 14.08 3.10 42.63
C GLY A 58 14.63 2.97 41.21
N TRP A 59 15.73 2.21 41.05
CA TRP A 59 16.26 1.90 39.72
C TRP A 59 15.32 1.00 38.91
N ASP A 60 14.76 -0.04 39.52
CA ASP A 60 13.80 -0.94 38.86
C ASP A 60 12.59 -0.16 38.32
N GLY A 61 12.02 0.73 39.15
CA GLY A 61 10.95 1.64 38.70
C GLY A 61 11.37 2.55 37.54
N ALA A 62 12.60 3.10 37.58
CA ALA A 62 13.13 3.92 36.50
C ALA A 62 13.41 3.11 35.22
N TRP A 63 13.82 1.84 35.35
CA TRP A 63 14.01 0.89 34.25
C TRP A 63 12.68 0.57 33.56
N VAL A 64 11.65 0.23 34.33
CA VAL A 64 10.30 -0.03 33.80
C VAL A 64 9.72 1.20 33.11
N CYS A 65 9.90 2.40 33.68
CA CYS A 65 9.48 3.66 33.06
C CYS A 65 10.20 3.89 31.73
N TYR A 66 11.52 3.70 31.68
CA TYR A 66 12.29 3.79 30.44
C TYR A 66 11.81 2.78 29.38
N LEU A 67 11.62 1.51 29.75
CA LEU A 67 11.14 0.49 28.82
C LEU A 67 9.76 0.83 28.24
N SER A 68 8.86 1.36 29.08
CA SER A 68 7.53 1.78 28.65
C SER A 68 7.60 2.90 27.59
N GLU A 69 8.39 3.95 27.86
CA GLU A 69 8.60 5.04 26.89
C GLU A 69 9.29 4.56 25.61
N PHE A 70 10.24 3.62 25.74
CA PHE A 70 10.96 3.07 24.60
C PHE A 70 10.04 2.26 23.67
N VAL A 71 9.17 1.42 24.25
CA VAL A 71 8.18 0.64 23.51
C VAL A 71 7.21 1.57 22.79
N LEU A 72 6.67 2.58 23.47
CA LEU A 72 5.76 3.56 22.87
C LEU A 72 6.40 4.36 21.74
N TRP A 73 7.69 4.66 21.85
CA TRP A 73 8.45 5.30 20.78
C TRP A 73 8.61 4.37 19.57
N LYS A 74 8.98 3.11 19.79
CA LYS A 74 9.16 2.12 18.70
C LYS A 74 7.87 1.63 18.07
N GLN A 75 6.73 1.71 18.75
CA GLN A 75 5.42 1.44 18.15
C GLN A 75 5.14 2.35 16.96
N LYS A 76 5.58 3.61 17.00
CA LYS A 76 5.41 4.55 15.88
C LYS A 76 6.18 4.09 14.64
N ASP A 77 7.44 3.69 14.81
CA ASP A 77 8.27 3.18 13.73
C ASP A 77 7.67 1.89 13.14
N ALA A 78 7.18 1.00 14.00
CA ALA A 78 6.54 -0.24 13.58
C ALA A 78 5.25 0.02 12.78
N ALA A 79 4.43 0.98 13.20
CA ALA A 79 3.20 1.36 12.50
C ALA A 79 3.50 1.99 11.12
N ALA A 80 4.49 2.87 11.03
CA ALA A 80 4.91 3.47 9.76
C ALA A 80 5.43 2.40 8.77
N LEU A 81 6.26 1.47 9.25
CA LEU A 81 6.76 0.38 8.42
C LEU A 81 5.63 -0.58 8.00
N GLU A 82 4.65 -0.85 8.87
CA GLU A 82 3.47 -1.62 8.50
C GLU A 82 2.71 -0.94 7.36
N GLU A 83 2.44 0.36 7.47
CA GLU A 83 1.73 1.13 6.44
C GLU A 83 2.44 1.04 5.08
N GLU A 84 3.76 1.19 5.05
CA GLU A 84 4.56 1.03 3.83
C GLU A 84 4.46 -0.38 3.24
N LEU A 85 4.54 -1.42 4.07
CA LEU A 85 4.42 -2.81 3.61
C LEU A 85 3.02 -3.11 3.05
N ILE A 86 1.97 -2.54 3.67
CA ILE A 86 0.59 -2.65 3.18
C ILE A 86 0.46 -1.94 1.82
N ASP A 87 1.00 -0.72 1.69
CA ASP A 87 0.97 0.04 0.44
C ASP A 87 1.72 -0.70 -0.68
N MET A 88 2.86 -1.32 -0.39
CA MET A 88 3.57 -2.19 -1.34
C MET A 88 2.70 -3.35 -1.81
N ALA A 89 2.03 -4.05 -0.89
CA ALA A 89 1.15 -5.17 -1.23
C ALA A 89 -0.01 -4.74 -2.14
N VAL A 90 -0.62 -3.59 -1.82
CA VAL A 90 -1.69 -2.99 -2.63
C VAL A 90 -1.19 -2.62 -4.01
N LYS A 91 -0.01 -2.00 -4.14
CA LYS A 91 0.57 -1.64 -5.44
C LYS A 91 0.89 -2.85 -6.30
N MET A 92 1.45 -3.92 -5.70
CA MET A 92 1.71 -5.19 -6.40
C MET A 92 0.41 -5.79 -6.95
N GLU A 93 -0.63 -5.82 -6.12
CA GLU A 93 -1.95 -6.31 -6.50
C GLU A 93 -2.54 -5.51 -7.68
N LEU A 94 -2.58 -4.18 -7.56
CA LEU A 94 -3.14 -3.30 -8.58
C LEU A 94 -2.36 -3.40 -9.90
N SER A 95 -1.03 -3.44 -9.84
CA SER A 95 -0.19 -3.59 -11.04
C SER A 95 -0.43 -4.93 -11.75
N MET A 96 -0.60 -6.01 -10.98
CA MET A 96 -0.93 -7.33 -11.53
C MET A 96 -2.32 -7.34 -12.18
N LEU A 97 -3.34 -6.76 -11.54
CA LEU A 97 -4.67 -6.61 -12.12
C LEU A 97 -4.66 -5.77 -13.40
N GLU A 98 -3.95 -4.64 -13.41
CA GLU A 98 -3.84 -3.76 -14.58
C GLU A 98 -3.20 -4.48 -15.76
N LYS A 99 -2.06 -5.16 -15.55
CA LYS A 99 -1.38 -5.93 -16.60
C LYS A 99 -2.22 -7.09 -17.13
N CYS A 100 -3.06 -7.68 -16.27
CA CYS A 100 -3.99 -8.76 -16.64
C CYS A 100 -5.29 -8.26 -17.29
N GLY A 101 -5.53 -6.94 -17.38
CA GLY A 101 -6.80 -6.40 -17.87
C GLY A 101 -7.98 -6.71 -16.93
N GLY A 102 -7.71 -6.76 -15.63
CA GLY A 102 -8.68 -7.00 -14.56
C GLY A 102 -9.02 -8.46 -14.29
N ASP A 103 -8.62 -9.40 -15.16
CA ASP A 103 -8.84 -10.82 -14.94
C ASP A 103 -7.53 -11.63 -15.07
N PRO A 104 -6.88 -11.95 -13.93
CA PRO A 104 -5.68 -12.79 -13.87
C PRO A 104 -5.87 -14.22 -14.39
N LYS A 105 -7.12 -14.67 -14.57
CA LYS A 105 -7.46 -16.01 -15.08
C LYS A 105 -7.93 -15.99 -16.53
N SER A 106 -7.88 -14.84 -17.19
CA SER A 106 -8.35 -14.71 -18.57
C SER A 106 -7.51 -15.56 -19.55
N PRO A 107 -8.08 -16.03 -20.67
CA PRO A 107 -7.34 -16.81 -21.67
C PRO A 107 -6.09 -16.10 -22.19
N ARG A 108 -6.14 -14.75 -22.29
CA ARG A 108 -5.00 -13.91 -22.67
C ARG A 108 -3.83 -14.07 -21.69
N VAL A 109 -4.11 -14.04 -20.39
CA VAL A 109 -3.09 -14.18 -19.34
C VAL A 109 -2.52 -15.59 -19.34
N LEU A 110 -3.38 -16.60 -19.43
CA LEU A 110 -2.95 -18.02 -19.44
C LEU A 110 -2.09 -18.38 -20.66
N ALA A 111 -2.30 -17.71 -21.80
CA ALA A 111 -1.50 -17.91 -23.00
C ALA A 111 -0.13 -17.19 -22.97
N SER A 112 0.06 -16.23 -22.06
CA SER A 112 1.30 -15.45 -21.94
C SER A 112 2.15 -15.95 -20.77
N ILE A 113 3.37 -16.39 -21.08
CA ILE A 113 4.33 -16.85 -20.07
C ILE A 113 4.65 -15.72 -19.08
N ASP A 114 4.86 -14.49 -19.58
CA ASP A 114 5.22 -13.34 -18.76
C ASP A 114 4.09 -12.91 -17.82
N LEU A 115 2.85 -12.84 -18.31
CA LEU A 115 1.70 -12.47 -17.48
C LEU A 115 1.43 -13.54 -16.41
N LYS A 116 1.56 -14.82 -16.78
CA LYS A 116 1.44 -15.92 -15.82
C LYS A 116 2.50 -15.85 -14.73
N ALA A 117 3.76 -15.57 -15.08
CA ALA A 117 4.83 -15.41 -14.10
C ALA A 117 4.53 -14.29 -13.09
N ILE A 118 3.95 -13.17 -13.55
CA ILE A 118 3.53 -12.08 -12.66
C ILE A 118 2.41 -12.54 -11.72
N VAL A 119 1.39 -13.24 -12.24
CA VAL A 119 0.27 -13.74 -11.42
C VAL A 119 0.73 -14.76 -10.39
N ASP A 120 1.67 -15.62 -10.75
CA ASP A 120 2.21 -16.65 -9.85
C ASP A 120 3.15 -16.06 -8.78
N GLN A 121 3.83 -14.95 -9.06
CA GLN A 121 4.78 -14.32 -8.13
C GLN A 121 4.11 -13.47 -7.04
N VAL A 122 3.05 -12.73 -7.37
CA VAL A 122 2.40 -11.80 -6.40
C VAL A 122 1.96 -12.47 -5.10
N PRO A 123 1.37 -13.69 -5.10
CA PRO A 123 1.04 -14.40 -3.86
C PRO A 123 2.26 -14.70 -2.98
N GLU A 124 3.42 -14.99 -3.56
CA GLU A 124 4.64 -15.26 -2.81
C GLU A 124 5.19 -13.96 -2.19
N ASP A 125 5.17 -12.86 -2.95
CA ASP A 125 5.56 -11.54 -2.43
C ASP A 125 4.64 -11.11 -1.28
N HIS A 126 3.32 -11.31 -1.43
CA HIS A 126 2.35 -11.07 -0.36
C HIS A 126 2.63 -11.94 0.86
N ARG A 127 3.00 -13.22 0.68
CA ARG A 127 3.35 -14.12 1.78
C ARG A 127 4.56 -13.59 2.56
N LEU A 128 5.59 -13.11 1.87
CA LEU A 128 6.76 -12.50 2.50
C LEU A 128 6.38 -11.23 3.28
N LEU A 129 5.54 -10.36 2.71
CA LEU A 129 5.06 -9.16 3.40
C LEU A 129 4.22 -9.50 4.64
N GLN A 130 3.36 -10.53 4.56
CA GLN A 130 2.60 -11.04 5.69
C GLN A 130 3.52 -11.53 6.81
N GLU A 131 4.57 -12.29 6.51
CA GLU A 131 5.54 -12.71 7.54
C GLU A 131 6.20 -11.53 8.26
N ARG A 132 6.49 -10.44 7.53
CA ARG A 132 7.09 -9.24 8.11
C ARG A 132 6.09 -8.51 9.00
N ILE A 133 4.87 -8.31 8.52
CA ILE A 133 3.80 -7.65 9.28
C ILE A 133 3.45 -8.47 10.53
N ALA A 134 3.37 -9.80 10.44
CA ALA A 134 3.11 -10.67 11.58
C ALA A 134 4.16 -10.51 12.70
N LYS A 135 5.44 -10.30 12.33
CA LYS A 135 6.53 -10.06 13.30
C LYS A 135 6.52 -8.64 13.87
N LEU A 136 6.01 -7.67 13.12
CA LEU A 136 5.98 -6.26 13.52
C LEU A 136 4.78 -5.93 14.41
N THR A 137 3.58 -6.31 13.99
CA THR A 137 2.31 -5.90 14.60
C THR A 137 1.31 -7.04 14.78
N GLY A 138 1.73 -8.28 14.50
CA GLY A 138 0.95 -9.47 14.82
C GLY A 138 -0.28 -9.66 13.93
N ALA A 139 -1.28 -10.36 14.47
CA ALA A 139 -2.48 -10.73 13.75
C ALA A 139 -3.32 -9.51 13.30
N GLU A 140 -3.34 -8.44 14.08
CA GLU A 140 -4.09 -7.23 13.73
C GLU A 140 -3.56 -6.56 12.46
N GLY A 141 -2.23 -6.49 12.30
CA GLY A 141 -1.61 -5.95 11.10
C GLY A 141 -1.90 -6.80 9.86
N LEU A 142 -1.93 -8.13 10.02
CA LEU A 142 -2.30 -9.04 8.94
C LEU A 142 -3.73 -8.80 8.43
N GLU A 143 -4.67 -8.59 9.35
CA GLU A 143 -6.07 -8.30 8.98
C GLU A 143 -6.20 -6.93 8.30
N ARG A 144 -5.45 -5.91 8.75
CA ARG A 144 -5.39 -4.61 8.06
C ARG A 144 -4.85 -4.75 6.63
N MET A 145 -3.77 -5.51 6.45
CA MET A 145 -3.21 -5.78 5.12
C MET A 145 -4.22 -6.49 4.21
N LYS A 146 -4.83 -7.59 4.68
CA LYS A 146 -5.85 -8.33 3.89
C LYS A 146 -7.03 -7.44 3.53
N SER A 147 -7.52 -6.65 4.49
CA SER A 147 -8.60 -5.69 4.22
C SER A 147 -8.20 -4.65 3.18
N ALA A 148 -6.97 -4.12 3.23
CA ALA A 148 -6.50 -3.10 2.29
C ALA A 148 -6.40 -3.66 0.87
N VAL A 149 -5.82 -4.85 0.71
CA VAL A 149 -5.71 -5.54 -0.58
C VAL A 149 -7.11 -5.86 -1.15
N SER A 150 -8.02 -6.40 -0.34
CA SER A 150 -9.40 -6.67 -0.78
C SER A 150 -10.12 -5.41 -1.25
N LYS A 151 -10.04 -4.33 -0.45
CA LYS A 151 -10.64 -3.04 -0.80
C LYS A 151 -10.04 -2.47 -2.09
N ALA A 152 -8.73 -2.57 -2.27
CA ALA A 152 -8.06 -2.12 -3.49
C ALA A 152 -8.56 -2.89 -4.72
N ARG A 153 -8.66 -4.22 -4.63
CA ARG A 153 -9.19 -5.09 -5.70
C ARG A 153 -10.65 -4.75 -6.03
N GLU A 154 -11.50 -4.57 -5.03
CA GLU A 154 -12.91 -4.17 -5.21
C GLU A 154 -13.04 -2.81 -5.90
N ASN A 155 -12.25 -1.84 -5.48
CA ASN A 155 -12.23 -0.50 -6.07
C ASN A 155 -11.74 -0.54 -7.52
N PHE A 156 -10.68 -1.29 -7.79
CA PHE A 156 -10.17 -1.50 -9.15
C PHE A 156 -11.25 -2.11 -10.05
N ASN A 157 -11.90 -3.20 -9.61
CA ASN A 157 -12.95 -3.85 -10.39
C ASN A 157 -14.13 -2.92 -10.68
N ARG A 158 -14.55 -2.12 -9.69
CA ARG A 158 -15.60 -1.13 -9.86
C ARG A 158 -15.24 -0.08 -10.90
N GLN A 159 -14.00 0.42 -10.87
CA GLN A 159 -13.52 1.42 -11.81
C GLN A 159 -13.37 0.83 -13.22
N HIS A 160 -12.75 -0.35 -13.32
CA HIS A 160 -12.55 -1.07 -14.57
C HIS A 160 -13.89 -1.40 -15.26
N ASN A 161 -14.90 -1.83 -14.51
CA ASN A 161 -16.24 -2.11 -15.06
C ASN A 161 -16.91 -0.84 -15.60
N ARG A 162 -16.84 0.28 -14.86
CA ARG A 162 -17.37 1.58 -15.33
C ARG A 162 -16.71 2.05 -16.63
N SER A 163 -15.39 1.89 -16.75
CA SER A 163 -14.67 2.25 -17.98
C SER A 163 -15.10 1.39 -19.17
N ARG A 164 -15.38 0.10 -18.95
CA ARG A 164 -15.89 -0.80 -20.02
C ARG A 164 -17.31 -0.43 -20.46
N GLU A 165 -18.19 -0.12 -19.51
CA GLU A 165 -19.57 0.30 -19.79
C GLU A 165 -19.60 1.59 -20.61
N HIS A 166 -18.78 2.58 -20.24
CA HIS A 166 -18.68 3.85 -20.96
C HIS A 166 -18.21 3.68 -22.42
N CYS A 167 -17.17 2.86 -22.64
CA CYS A 167 -16.66 2.57 -23.98
C CYS A 167 -17.69 1.85 -24.86
N ASN A 168 -18.52 0.97 -24.28
CA ASN A 168 -19.59 0.29 -25.01
C ASN A 168 -20.71 1.26 -25.45
N THR A 169 -21.09 2.23 -24.60
CA THR A 169 -22.13 3.22 -24.94
C THR A 169 -21.72 4.22 -26.04
N GLU A 170 -20.44 4.55 -26.15
CA GLU A 170 -19.91 5.39 -27.23
C GLU A 170 -19.87 4.64 -28.58
N ASN A 171 -19.59 3.34 -28.52
CA ASN A 171 -19.59 2.48 -29.71
C ASN A 171 -21.02 2.26 -30.24
N GLU A 172 -22.01 2.06 -29.37
CA GLU A 172 -23.42 1.91 -29.78
C GLU A 172 -24.02 3.20 -30.35
N SER A 173 -23.68 4.38 -29.80
CA SER A 173 -24.12 5.67 -30.36
C SER A 173 -23.47 5.99 -31.71
N SER A 174 -22.22 5.56 -31.93
CA SER A 174 -21.54 5.67 -33.24
C SER A 174 -22.12 4.73 -34.29
N VAL A 175 -22.52 3.51 -33.91
CA VAL A 175 -23.16 2.54 -34.82
C VAL A 175 -24.61 2.96 -35.15
N ALA A 176 -25.36 3.53 -34.19
CA ALA A 176 -26.68 4.09 -34.44
C ALA A 176 -26.65 5.31 -35.40
N GLY A 177 -25.57 6.11 -35.37
CA GLY A 177 -25.34 7.19 -36.33
C GLY A 177 -25.12 6.72 -37.77
N PHE A 178 -24.59 5.50 -37.97
CA PHE A 178 -24.36 4.92 -39.29
C PHE A 178 -25.58 4.14 -39.84
N ALA A 179 -26.46 3.64 -38.98
CA ALA A 179 -27.66 2.90 -39.40
C ALA A 179 -28.80 3.77 -39.97
N SER A 180 -28.68 5.11 -39.90
CA SER A 180 -29.73 6.04 -40.39
C SER A 180 -29.62 6.37 -41.89
N VAL A 181 -28.63 5.84 -42.62
CA VAL A 181 -28.50 6.05 -44.08
C VAL A 181 -28.67 4.72 -44.83
N SER A 182 -29.87 4.14 -44.80
CA SER A 182 -30.30 3.13 -45.78
C SER A 182 -31.82 2.90 -45.75
N SER A 183 -32.57 3.82 -46.38
CA SER A 183 -33.95 3.68 -46.89
C SER A 183 -34.33 5.03 -47.50
N MET A 184 -34.77 5.24 -48.74
CA MET A 184 -35.29 4.43 -49.83
C MET A 184 -35.02 5.20 -51.14
N SER A 185 -34.60 4.54 -52.22
CA SER A 185 -34.83 5.03 -53.59
C SER A 185 -35.74 4.06 -54.31
N ARG A 186 -37.04 4.39 -54.36
CA ARG A 186 -38.03 3.73 -55.22
C ARG A 186 -38.12 4.53 -56.53
N ILE A 187 -37.76 3.89 -57.64
CA ILE A 187 -37.98 4.40 -59.00
C ILE A 187 -39.39 3.98 -59.44
N PRO A 188 -40.23 4.88 -59.99
CA PRO A 188 -41.44 4.48 -60.70
C PRO A 188 -41.19 4.41 -62.22
N SER A 189 -41.78 3.40 -62.84
CA SER A 189 -41.85 3.20 -64.29
C SER A 189 -43.02 3.97 -64.90
N GLY A 190 -42.85 4.61 -66.07
CA GLY A 190 -43.97 5.15 -66.85
C GLY A 190 -43.59 6.10 -67.99
N LEU A 191 -43.60 5.55 -69.21
CA LEU A 191 -43.74 6.12 -70.57
C LEU A 191 -43.60 7.63 -70.81
N HIS A 192 -42.79 8.01 -71.82
CA HIS A 192 -43.26 8.46 -73.16
C HIS A 192 -42.06 8.88 -74.04
N SER A 193 -41.99 8.37 -75.27
CA SER A 193 -41.14 8.90 -76.36
C SER A 193 -41.69 10.24 -76.88
N PRO A 194 -40.88 11.08 -77.57
CA PRO A 194 -40.71 10.91 -79.02
C PRO A 194 -39.31 11.23 -79.61
N THR A 195 -38.96 10.41 -80.61
CA THR A 195 -38.34 10.68 -81.93
C THR A 195 -37.62 11.99 -82.27
N TRP A 196 -36.34 11.89 -82.64
CA TRP A 196 -35.71 12.30 -83.94
C TRP A 196 -34.27 11.72 -83.98
N ALA A 197 -33.92 10.75 -84.85
CA ALA A 197 -33.37 10.88 -86.21
C ALA A 197 -32.03 11.68 -86.24
N ILE A 198 -30.84 11.21 -86.63
CA ILE A 198 -30.42 10.66 -87.94
C ILE A 198 -28.93 10.21 -87.84
N THR A 199 -28.64 8.98 -88.30
CA THR A 199 -27.45 8.38 -89.00
C THR A 199 -26.00 8.74 -88.57
N ARG A 200 -24.97 7.87 -88.64
CA ARG A 200 -24.58 7.02 -89.79
C ARG A 200 -23.30 6.17 -89.46
N ASP A 201 -23.27 4.93 -89.96
CA ASP A 201 -22.15 4.09 -90.50
C ASP A 201 -20.88 3.77 -89.66
N HIS A 202 -20.64 2.48 -89.34
CA HIS A 202 -19.72 1.50 -90.01
C HIS A 202 -18.29 1.51 -89.43
N PHE A 203 -17.49 0.44 -89.36
CA PHE A 203 -17.48 -0.99 -89.71
C PHE A 203 -16.48 -1.62 -88.69
N GLY A 204 -16.51 -2.91 -88.38
CA GLY A 204 -15.66 -3.88 -89.07
C GLY A 204 -14.28 -4.00 -88.42
#